data_AF-A0A174PPE4-F1
#
_entry.id   AF-A0A174PPE4-F1
#
_cell.length_a   1.000
_cell.length_b   1.000
_cell.length_c   1.000
_cell.angle_alpha   90.00
_cell.angle_beta   90.00
_cell.angle_gamma   90.00
#
_symmetry.space_group_name_H-M   'P 1'
#
loop_
_entity.id
_entity.type
_entity.pdbx_description
1 polymer ?
#
loop_
_entity_poly.entity_id
_entity_poly.type
_entity_poly.pdbx_seq_one_letter_code
_entity_poly.pdbx_strand_id
1 'polypeptide(L)'
;MKLDVLGLLGACSYALDCVEAELVHVTYKHAKRVAYMSVCMAEQMGIQGKSLQDLTAVALLHDNALTQYIQEELHNDIASAIGSAIPLELGIHCAEGEKNMKDIPSHTDIKNVILYHHENADGSGPFGKKWTEVPVFARIIHLCDLLDQVCCSDSFDSDTWQKVEAFLQEITGSIADEECIEAFRHAFSEQHFLSLGEKDVETRLWNRVPRTKQDLSFEQIKALAKFFARIVDYKSPFTSTHSIGVAADAEKLSRFMGFDEETMQKMYLAGALHDIGKVAIGNKILEKPGRLTDDEFAVMKHHAAYTYYILSEIDDFEEIRDWAAFHHERLDGTGYPFGKTAAELNTQERIMACVDIYQALTESRPYKQGMPHEKAYGILNDMVEKGWLDGEIASQVDACFDQKMTDIIHEEKQLGE
;
A
#
# COMPACT_ATOMS: atom_id res chain seq x y z
N MET A 1 0.68 -12.94 -14.85
CA MET A 1 1.61 -13.45 -13.82
C MET A 1 0.82 -14.12 -12.70
N LYS A 2 1.37 -15.12 -12.00
CA LYS A 2 0.76 -15.69 -10.78
C LYS A 2 1.23 -14.91 -9.56
N LEU A 3 0.29 -14.42 -8.75
CA LEU A 3 0.59 -13.57 -7.59
C LEU A 3 -0.20 -13.99 -6.36
N ASP A 4 0.44 -13.97 -5.20
CA ASP A 4 -0.23 -14.01 -3.90
C ASP A 4 -0.82 -12.63 -3.58
N VAL A 5 -2.05 -12.38 -4.06
CA VAL A 5 -2.71 -11.08 -3.88
C VAL A 5 -2.97 -10.80 -2.41
N LEU A 6 -3.47 -11.77 -1.65
CA LEU A 6 -3.75 -11.57 -0.22
C LEU A 6 -2.47 -11.34 0.59
N GLY A 7 -1.39 -12.07 0.27
CA GLY A 7 -0.08 -11.80 0.87
C GLY A 7 0.40 -10.39 0.58
N LEU A 8 0.27 -9.92 -0.68
CA LEU A 8 0.60 -8.55 -1.04
C LEU A 8 -0.24 -7.51 -0.28
N LEU A 9 -1.56 -7.69 -0.21
CA LEU A 9 -2.44 -6.79 0.55
C LEU A 9 -2.09 -6.80 2.05
N GLY A 10 -1.83 -7.96 2.64
CA GLY A 10 -1.48 -8.09 4.06
C GLY A 10 -0.07 -7.59 4.41
N ALA A 11 0.88 -7.71 3.49
CA ALA A 11 2.20 -7.10 3.63
C ALA A 11 2.08 -5.58 3.61
N CYS A 12 1.34 -5.04 2.64
CA CYS A 12 1.16 -3.61 2.49
C CYS A 12 0.16 -3.00 3.49
N SER A 13 -0.71 -3.77 4.16
CA SER A 13 -1.56 -3.22 5.23
C SER A 13 -0.72 -2.71 6.41
N TYR A 14 0.48 -3.26 6.61
CA TYR A 14 1.44 -2.72 7.58
C TYR A 14 1.86 -1.28 7.23
N ALA A 15 1.92 -0.96 5.94
CA ALA A 15 2.19 0.40 5.49
C ALA A 15 1.09 1.36 5.95
N LEU A 16 -0.17 0.95 5.84
CA LEU A 16 -1.34 1.71 6.29
C LEU A 16 -1.33 1.87 7.82
N ASP A 17 -1.13 0.77 8.56
CA ASP A 17 -1.00 0.79 10.03
C ASP A 17 0.09 1.78 10.50
N CYS A 18 1.24 1.85 9.80
CA CYS A 18 2.31 2.79 10.12
C CYS A 18 1.88 4.25 9.94
N VAL A 19 1.05 4.52 8.93
CA VAL A 19 0.51 5.87 8.71
C VAL A 19 -0.54 6.21 9.76
N GLU A 20 -1.46 5.30 10.03
CA GLU A 20 -2.49 5.47 11.06
C GLU A 20 -1.87 5.67 12.45
N ALA A 21 -0.86 4.88 12.83
CA ALA A 21 -0.18 5.02 14.11
C ALA A 21 0.46 6.41 14.29
N GLU A 22 0.97 7.00 13.20
CA GLU A 22 1.56 8.35 13.21
C GLU A 22 0.48 9.44 13.31
N LEU A 23 -0.67 9.25 12.67
CA LEU A 23 -1.70 10.28 12.50
C LEU A 23 -2.81 10.26 13.56
N VAL A 24 -3.25 9.06 13.96
CA VAL A 24 -4.39 8.83 14.87
C VAL A 24 -4.03 7.98 16.11
N HIS A 25 -2.75 7.66 16.30
CA HIS A 25 -2.22 6.96 17.47
C HIS A 25 -2.79 5.54 17.71
N VAL A 26 -3.18 4.84 16.65
CA VAL A 26 -3.56 3.41 16.74
C VAL A 26 -2.34 2.51 16.96
N THR A 27 -2.59 1.29 17.44
CA THR A 27 -1.53 0.32 17.79
C THR A 27 -1.05 -0.46 16.56
N TYR A 28 0.23 -0.84 16.56
CA TYR A 28 0.81 -1.66 15.49
C TYR A 28 0.01 -2.95 15.24
N LYS A 29 -0.22 -3.34 13.97
CA LYS A 29 -1.00 -4.52 13.52
C LYS A 29 -2.52 -4.37 13.58
N HIS A 30 -3.04 -3.15 13.61
CA HIS A 30 -4.46 -2.85 13.64
C HIS A 30 -5.23 -3.58 12.53
N ALA A 31 -4.89 -3.35 11.26
CA ALA A 31 -5.60 -3.95 10.13
C ALA A 31 -5.60 -5.49 10.17
N LYS A 32 -4.51 -6.11 10.66
CA LYS A 32 -4.39 -7.57 10.79
C LYS A 32 -5.27 -8.13 11.91
N ARG A 33 -5.41 -7.42 13.04
CA ARG A 33 -6.34 -7.82 14.12
C ARG A 33 -7.79 -7.65 13.69
N VAL A 34 -8.14 -6.54 13.03
CA VAL A 34 -9.47 -6.31 12.46
C VAL A 34 -9.83 -7.42 11.46
N ALA A 35 -8.91 -7.77 10.55
CA ALA A 35 -9.11 -8.87 9.61
C ALA A 35 -9.29 -10.22 10.31
N TYR A 36 -8.47 -10.53 11.33
CA TYR A 36 -8.59 -11.79 12.08
C TYR A 36 -9.92 -11.89 12.84
N MET A 37 -10.34 -10.83 13.53
CA MET A 37 -11.64 -10.79 14.21
C MET A 37 -12.79 -10.94 13.20
N SER A 38 -12.69 -10.23 12.07
CA SER A 38 -13.69 -10.28 11.01
C SER A 38 -13.87 -11.70 10.45
N VAL A 39 -12.76 -12.40 10.18
CA VAL A 39 -12.79 -13.79 9.71
C VAL A 39 -13.42 -14.71 10.76
N CYS A 40 -13.03 -14.59 12.04
CA CYS A 40 -13.58 -15.43 13.10
C CYS A 40 -15.10 -15.24 13.26
N MET A 41 -15.59 -14.00 13.17
CA MET A 41 -17.02 -13.70 13.20
C MET A 41 -17.75 -14.24 11.97
N ALA A 42 -17.21 -13.98 10.77
CA ALA A 42 -17.80 -14.40 9.51
C ALA A 42 -17.98 -15.92 9.42
N GLU A 43 -17.03 -16.69 9.96
CA GLU A 43 -17.16 -18.15 10.06
C GLU A 43 -18.36 -18.58 10.93
N GLN A 44 -18.65 -17.89 12.03
CA GLN A 44 -19.85 -18.15 12.86
C GLN A 44 -21.14 -17.84 12.11
N MET A 45 -21.08 -16.92 11.15
CA MET A 45 -22.19 -16.56 10.26
C MET A 45 -22.28 -17.48 9.03
N GLY A 46 -21.46 -18.53 8.95
CA GLY A 46 -21.46 -19.50 7.86
C GLY A 46 -20.75 -19.05 6.58
N ILE A 47 -20.00 -17.94 6.63
CA ILE A 47 -19.25 -17.40 5.49
C ILE A 47 -17.93 -18.17 5.37
N GLN A 48 -17.64 -18.69 4.17
CA GLN A 48 -16.50 -19.57 3.93
C GLN A 48 -15.88 -19.36 2.54
N GLY A 49 -14.69 -19.95 2.33
CA GLY A 49 -14.04 -20.01 1.02
C GLY A 49 -13.68 -18.62 0.47
N LYS A 50 -14.02 -18.39 -0.80
CA LYS A 50 -13.67 -17.14 -1.51
C LYS A 50 -14.24 -15.87 -0.87
N SER A 51 -15.41 -15.96 -0.24
CA SER A 51 -16.00 -14.84 0.49
C SER A 51 -15.17 -14.43 1.71
N LEU A 52 -14.51 -15.38 2.39
CA LEU A 52 -13.57 -15.05 3.47
C LEU A 52 -12.30 -14.39 2.93
N GLN A 53 -11.83 -14.79 1.74
CA GLN A 53 -10.70 -14.12 1.09
C GLN A 53 -11.03 -12.66 0.78
N ASP A 54 -12.22 -12.38 0.24
CA ASP A 54 -12.67 -11.01 -0.04
C ASP A 54 -12.86 -10.19 1.25
N LEU A 55 -13.47 -10.77 2.30
CA LEU A 55 -13.60 -10.12 3.60
C LEU A 55 -12.23 -9.80 4.21
N THR A 56 -11.26 -10.72 4.08
CA THR A 56 -9.90 -10.49 4.57
C THR A 56 -9.24 -9.34 3.81
N ALA A 57 -9.38 -9.31 2.48
CA ALA A 57 -8.83 -8.24 1.65
C ALA A 57 -9.41 -6.87 2.02
N VAL A 58 -10.73 -6.75 2.14
CA VAL A 58 -11.38 -5.47 2.48
C VAL A 58 -11.14 -5.06 3.93
N ALA A 59 -11.04 -6.01 4.88
CA ALA A 59 -10.70 -5.70 6.27
C ALA A 59 -9.25 -5.20 6.42
N LEU A 60 -8.30 -5.79 5.68
CA LEU A 60 -6.89 -5.35 5.68
C LEU A 60 -6.71 -3.94 5.08
N LEU A 61 -7.66 -3.48 4.27
CA LEU A 61 -7.59 -2.24 3.51
C LEU A 61 -8.72 -1.28 3.86
N HIS A 62 -9.40 -1.45 4.99
CA HIS A 62 -10.60 -0.66 5.28
C HIS A 62 -10.31 0.84 5.35
N ASP A 63 -9.16 1.20 5.92
CA ASP A 63 -8.66 2.58 6.03
C ASP A 63 -7.67 3.01 4.92
N ASN A 64 -7.77 2.39 3.74
CA ASN A 64 -6.85 2.66 2.62
C ASN A 64 -6.82 4.12 2.10
N ALA A 65 -7.78 4.96 2.51
CA ALA A 65 -7.85 6.37 2.12
C ALA A 65 -7.61 7.36 3.27
N LEU A 66 -7.27 6.89 4.48
CA LEU A 66 -7.12 7.77 5.64
C LEU A 66 -6.01 8.82 5.44
N THR A 67 -4.89 8.43 4.84
CA THR A 67 -3.76 9.35 4.55
C THR A 67 -4.15 10.42 3.55
N GLN A 68 -4.85 10.04 2.48
CA GLN A 68 -5.32 10.95 1.44
C GLN A 68 -6.23 12.01 2.05
N TYR A 69 -7.19 11.58 2.87
CA TYR A 69 -8.10 12.48 3.58
C TYR A 69 -7.32 13.49 4.45
N ILE A 70 -6.42 13.00 5.31
CA ILE A 70 -5.69 13.88 6.23
C ILE A 70 -4.85 14.90 5.48
N GLN A 71 -4.27 14.54 4.34
CA GLN A 71 -3.53 15.48 3.51
C GLN A 71 -4.42 16.53 2.84
N GLU A 72 -5.54 16.12 2.25
CA GLU A 72 -6.46 17.03 1.58
C GLU A 72 -7.04 18.04 2.60
N GLU A 73 -7.39 17.60 3.81
CA GLU A 73 -7.81 18.49 4.90
C GLU A 73 -6.68 19.42 5.37
N LEU A 74 -5.47 18.89 5.61
CA LEU A 74 -4.33 19.70 6.05
C LEU A 74 -3.93 20.77 5.02
N HIS A 75 -4.12 20.50 3.72
CA HIS A 75 -3.89 21.47 2.64
C HIS A 75 -5.04 22.49 2.48
N ASN A 76 -6.27 22.10 2.81
CA ASN A 76 -7.45 22.94 2.67
C ASN A 76 -7.68 23.87 3.87
N ASP A 77 -6.91 23.72 4.96
CA ASP A 77 -7.04 24.52 6.18
C ASP A 77 -6.44 25.95 6.04
N ILE A 78 -7.06 26.75 5.17
CA ILE A 78 -7.29 28.17 5.45
C ILE A 78 -8.41 28.23 6.49
N ALA A 79 -8.03 28.07 7.76
CA ALA A 79 -8.73 28.51 8.97
C ALA A 79 -10.27 28.50 8.93
N SER A 80 -10.92 27.42 9.40
CA SER A 80 -12.18 27.47 10.20
C SER A 80 -12.96 26.14 10.17
N ALA A 81 -12.81 25.28 11.20
CA ALA A 81 -13.91 24.43 11.70
C ALA A 81 -13.60 23.74 13.06
N ILE A 82 -13.08 24.46 14.06
CA ILE A 82 -13.15 23.96 15.44
C ILE A 82 -14.58 24.21 15.94
N GLY A 83 -15.48 23.25 15.72
CA GLY A 83 -16.86 23.31 16.20
C GLY A 83 -17.79 22.23 15.65
N SER A 84 -17.75 21.04 16.25
CA SER A 84 -18.82 20.02 16.23
C SER A 84 -19.40 19.61 14.87
N ALA A 85 -18.72 18.72 14.11
CA ALA A 85 -19.34 17.98 13.00
C ALA A 85 -18.54 16.71 12.59
N ILE A 86 -18.29 15.80 13.54
CA ILE A 86 -17.60 14.51 13.31
C ILE A 86 -18.25 13.59 12.22
N PRO A 87 -19.57 13.62 11.91
CA PRO A 87 -20.16 12.68 10.93
C PRO A 87 -19.83 12.92 9.46
N LEU A 88 -19.52 14.16 9.04
CA LEU A 88 -19.29 14.47 7.62
C LEU A 88 -17.89 14.05 7.15
N GLU A 89 -16.94 14.06 8.08
CA GLU A 89 -15.51 13.80 7.86
C GLU A 89 -15.22 12.31 7.59
N LEU A 90 -15.83 11.39 8.37
CA LEU A 90 -15.75 9.93 8.15
C LEU A 90 -16.30 9.49 6.79
N GLY A 91 -17.32 10.17 6.26
CA GLY A 91 -17.93 9.82 4.98
C GLY A 91 -16.99 10.04 3.79
N ILE A 92 -16.07 11.00 3.87
CA ILE A 92 -15.14 11.32 2.78
C ILE A 92 -14.12 10.21 2.59
N HIS A 93 -13.46 9.76 3.66
CA HIS A 93 -12.48 8.67 3.54
C HIS A 93 -13.13 7.36 3.11
N CYS A 94 -14.35 7.07 3.57
CA CYS A 94 -15.10 5.89 3.11
C CYS A 94 -15.34 5.93 1.59
N ALA A 95 -15.70 7.10 1.07
CA ALA A 95 -15.97 7.29 -0.36
C ALA A 95 -14.70 7.20 -1.22
N GLU A 96 -13.59 7.78 -0.76
CA GLU A 96 -12.30 7.64 -1.45
C GLU A 96 -11.76 6.20 -1.34
N GLY A 97 -11.91 5.57 -0.17
CA GLY A 97 -11.51 4.19 0.06
C GLY A 97 -12.24 3.21 -0.85
N GLU A 98 -13.56 3.40 -1.03
CA GLU A 98 -14.36 2.60 -1.98
C GLU A 98 -13.88 2.78 -3.43
N LYS A 99 -13.54 4.02 -3.83
CA LYS A 99 -13.00 4.28 -5.18
C LYS A 99 -11.66 3.56 -5.41
N ASN A 100 -10.80 3.54 -4.40
CA ASN A 100 -9.51 2.85 -4.47
C ASN A 100 -9.67 1.33 -4.58
N MET A 101 -10.70 0.76 -3.96
CA MET A 101 -10.98 -0.68 -4.01
C MET A 101 -11.61 -1.17 -5.31
N LYS A 102 -12.14 -0.27 -6.15
CA LYS A 102 -12.91 -0.62 -7.37
C LYS A 102 -12.17 -1.57 -8.31
N ASP A 103 -10.85 -1.40 -8.47
CA ASP A 103 -10.05 -2.15 -9.43
C ASP A 103 -9.27 -3.31 -8.77
N ILE A 104 -9.47 -3.53 -7.46
CA ILE A 104 -8.84 -4.64 -6.74
C ILE A 104 -9.52 -5.96 -7.11
N PRO A 105 -8.77 -7.01 -7.50
CA PRO A 105 -9.33 -8.31 -7.80
C PRO A 105 -10.11 -8.88 -6.61
N SER A 106 -11.38 -9.23 -6.83
CA SER A 106 -12.27 -9.84 -5.85
C SER A 106 -13.01 -11.03 -6.46
N HIS A 107 -13.47 -11.94 -5.60
CA HIS A 107 -14.20 -13.14 -6.00
C HIS A 107 -15.72 -13.00 -5.93
N THR A 108 -16.21 -12.08 -5.11
CA THR A 108 -17.61 -11.77 -4.85
C THR A 108 -17.85 -10.26 -4.90
N ASP A 109 -19.11 -9.85 -4.80
CA ASP A 109 -19.45 -8.42 -4.81
C ASP A 109 -19.08 -7.78 -3.47
N ILE A 110 -17.98 -7.02 -3.48
CA ILE A 110 -17.49 -6.25 -2.33
C ILE A 110 -17.96 -4.79 -2.34
N LYS A 111 -18.90 -4.45 -3.23
CA LYS A 111 -19.37 -3.07 -3.39
C LYS A 111 -20.01 -2.54 -2.11
N ASN A 112 -19.69 -1.28 -1.82
CA ASN A 112 -20.14 -0.52 -0.65
C ASN A 112 -19.65 -1.09 0.69
N VAL A 113 -18.75 -2.08 0.70
CA VAL A 113 -18.20 -2.61 1.95
C VAL A 113 -17.36 -1.54 2.63
N ILE A 114 -16.43 -0.92 1.88
CA ILE A 114 -15.63 0.19 2.40
C ILE A 114 -16.47 1.46 2.49
N LEU A 115 -17.41 1.69 1.57
CA LEU A 115 -18.27 2.88 1.66
C LEU A 115 -19.05 2.96 2.98
N TYR A 116 -19.48 1.83 3.54
CA TYR A 116 -20.36 1.80 4.73
C TYR A 116 -19.71 1.18 5.97
N HIS A 117 -18.38 1.02 6.01
CA HIS A 117 -17.71 0.37 7.14
C HIS A 117 -17.71 1.17 8.45
N HIS A 118 -18.18 2.43 8.44
CA HIS A 118 -18.43 3.23 9.64
C HIS A 118 -19.92 3.51 9.89
N GLU A 119 -20.82 2.77 9.22
CA GLU A 119 -22.25 2.98 9.47
C GLU A 119 -22.72 2.37 10.78
N ASN A 120 -23.48 3.16 11.54
CA ASN A 120 -24.10 2.70 12.77
C ASN A 120 -25.40 1.95 12.47
N ALA A 121 -25.67 0.90 13.24
CA ALA A 121 -26.80 0.03 13.02
C ALA A 121 -28.16 0.76 13.01
N ASP A 122 -28.33 1.80 13.83
CA ASP A 122 -29.54 2.62 13.92
C ASP A 122 -29.70 3.67 12.81
N GLY A 123 -28.69 3.85 11.97
CA GLY A 123 -28.65 4.84 10.88
C GLY A 123 -28.14 6.22 11.31
N SER A 124 -27.48 6.32 12.47
CA SER A 124 -26.84 7.58 12.93
C SER A 124 -25.44 7.83 12.35
N GLY A 125 -24.90 6.91 11.54
CA GLY A 125 -23.58 7.06 10.94
C GLY A 125 -23.56 7.93 9.66
N PRO A 126 -22.41 7.96 8.95
CA PRO A 126 -22.11 9.02 7.97
C PRO A 126 -23.04 9.12 6.78
N PHE A 127 -23.69 8.03 6.37
CA PHE A 127 -24.56 7.97 5.18
C PHE A 127 -26.04 7.75 5.51
N GLY A 128 -26.40 7.73 6.80
CA GLY A 128 -27.76 7.56 7.29
C GLY A 128 -28.38 6.19 6.99
N LYS A 129 -27.56 5.15 6.80
CA LYS A 129 -27.98 3.78 6.48
C LYS A 129 -28.16 2.94 7.71
N LYS A 130 -29.31 2.27 7.81
CA LYS A 130 -29.54 1.27 8.87
C LYS A 130 -28.83 -0.04 8.52
N TRP A 131 -28.54 -0.86 9.53
CA TRP A 131 -27.83 -2.13 9.33
C TRP A 131 -28.47 -3.04 8.25
N THR A 132 -29.79 -3.01 8.09
CA THR A 132 -30.51 -3.79 7.05
C THR A 132 -30.21 -3.35 5.61
N GLU A 133 -29.63 -2.17 5.43
CA GLU A 133 -29.21 -1.60 4.13
C GLU A 133 -27.71 -1.74 3.89
N VAL A 134 -26.94 -2.19 4.88
CA VAL A 134 -25.48 -2.21 4.88
C VAL A 134 -24.95 -3.64 4.64
N PRO A 135 -23.96 -3.84 3.75
CA PRO A 135 -23.36 -5.16 3.52
C PRO A 135 -22.84 -5.80 4.81
N VAL A 136 -23.01 -7.12 4.95
CA VAL A 136 -22.56 -7.84 6.16
C VAL A 136 -21.08 -7.65 6.46
N PHE A 137 -20.21 -7.58 5.43
CA PHE A 137 -18.78 -7.34 5.63
C PHE A 137 -18.50 -5.96 6.25
N ALA A 138 -19.23 -4.92 5.84
CA ALA A 138 -19.08 -3.58 6.42
C ALA A 138 -19.46 -3.58 7.91
N ARG A 139 -20.56 -4.27 8.27
CA ARG A 139 -21.04 -4.39 9.67
C ARG A 139 -20.04 -5.13 10.54
N ILE A 140 -19.48 -6.23 10.04
CA ILE A 140 -18.44 -7.02 10.71
C ILE A 140 -17.19 -6.16 10.92
N ILE A 141 -16.71 -5.49 9.87
CA ILE A 141 -15.51 -4.64 9.94
C ILE A 141 -15.72 -3.50 10.93
N HIS A 142 -16.86 -2.81 10.89
CA HIS A 142 -17.18 -1.72 11.83
C HIS A 142 -17.04 -2.15 13.29
N LEU A 143 -17.64 -3.29 13.64
CA LEU A 143 -17.54 -3.82 15.01
C LEU A 143 -16.11 -4.18 15.38
N CYS A 144 -15.38 -4.85 14.49
CA CYS A 144 -13.99 -5.25 14.73
C CYS A 144 -13.05 -4.06 14.88
N ASP A 145 -13.23 -3.03 14.05
CA ASP A 145 -12.46 -1.78 14.08
C ASP A 145 -12.67 -1.05 15.42
N LEU A 146 -13.93 -0.82 15.82
CA LEU A 146 -14.26 -0.21 17.10
C LEU A 146 -13.67 -0.97 18.29
N LEU A 147 -13.75 -2.31 18.29
CA LEU A 147 -13.18 -3.13 19.34
C LEU A 147 -11.66 -3.02 19.40
N ASP A 148 -10.98 -2.97 18.25
CA ASP A 148 -9.53 -2.80 18.21
C ASP A 148 -9.13 -1.43 18.75
N GLN A 149 -9.74 -0.36 18.26
CA GLN A 149 -9.43 1.02 18.65
C GLN A 149 -9.71 1.29 20.13
N VAL A 150 -10.85 0.83 20.65
CA VAL A 150 -11.29 1.14 22.02
C VAL A 150 -10.61 0.23 23.05
N CYS A 151 -10.40 -1.05 22.71
CA CYS A 151 -10.02 -2.05 23.71
C CYS A 151 -8.58 -2.55 23.58
N CYS A 152 -7.90 -2.37 22.44
CA CYS A 152 -6.56 -2.94 22.21
C CYS A 152 -5.41 -1.95 22.43
N SER A 153 -5.55 -0.99 23.36
CA SER A 153 -4.65 0.17 23.46
C SER A 153 -3.29 -0.09 24.13
N ASP A 154 -3.16 -0.99 25.12
CA ASP A 154 -1.88 -1.19 25.84
C ASP A 154 -1.63 -2.60 26.43
N SER A 155 -2.67 -3.30 26.90
CA SER A 155 -2.54 -4.65 27.48
C SER A 155 -3.70 -5.57 27.08
N PHE A 156 -3.40 -6.85 26.93
CA PHE A 156 -4.38 -7.91 26.71
C PHE A 156 -4.51 -8.74 27.99
N ASP A 157 -5.24 -8.20 28.97
CA ASP A 157 -5.52 -8.83 30.26
C ASP A 157 -7.04 -8.90 30.56
N SER A 158 -7.40 -9.49 31.69
CA SER A 158 -8.81 -9.66 32.08
C SER A 158 -9.58 -8.33 32.22
N ASP A 159 -8.91 -7.21 32.51
CA ASP A 159 -9.58 -5.90 32.58
C ASP A 159 -9.95 -5.43 31.17
N THR A 160 -9.11 -5.71 30.18
CA THR A 160 -9.43 -5.49 28.76
C THR A 160 -10.67 -6.28 28.32
N TRP A 161 -10.80 -7.54 28.72
CA TRP A 161 -12.00 -8.33 28.40
C TRP A 161 -13.27 -7.77 29.05
N GLN A 162 -13.19 -7.30 30.30
CA GLN A 162 -14.33 -6.67 30.97
C GLN A 162 -14.77 -5.38 30.25
N LYS A 163 -13.81 -4.59 29.74
CA LYS A 163 -14.11 -3.41 28.92
C LYS A 163 -14.82 -3.80 27.62
N VAL A 164 -14.36 -4.85 26.94
CA VAL A 164 -15.03 -5.37 25.73
C VAL A 164 -16.48 -5.74 26.04
N GLU A 165 -16.73 -6.54 27.07
CA GLU A 165 -18.10 -6.95 27.41
C GLU A 165 -19.01 -5.77 27.78
N ALA A 166 -18.49 -4.78 28.53
CA ALA A 166 -19.23 -3.56 28.84
C ALA A 166 -19.51 -2.73 27.58
N PHE A 167 -18.53 -2.58 26.69
CA PHE A 167 -18.66 -1.84 25.45
C PHE A 167 -19.68 -2.49 24.50
N LEU A 168 -19.61 -3.81 24.31
CA LEU A 168 -20.59 -4.56 23.50
C LEU A 168 -22.02 -4.33 23.99
N GLN A 169 -22.24 -4.31 25.31
CA GLN A 169 -23.56 -4.02 25.89
C GLN A 169 -24.05 -2.59 25.59
N GLU A 170 -23.14 -1.62 25.58
CA GLU A 170 -23.47 -0.22 25.29
C GLU A 170 -23.84 0.01 23.82
N ILE A 171 -23.14 -0.65 22.90
CA ILE A 171 -23.29 -0.42 21.46
C ILE A 171 -24.36 -1.29 20.77
N THR A 172 -24.89 -2.30 21.47
CA THR A 172 -25.87 -3.25 20.91
C THR A 172 -27.15 -2.53 20.49
N GLY A 173 -27.54 -2.69 19.22
CA GLY A 173 -28.77 -2.14 18.64
C GLY A 173 -28.70 -0.65 18.27
N SER A 174 -27.61 0.04 18.62
CA SER A 174 -27.35 1.44 18.27
C SER A 174 -26.25 1.53 17.22
N ILE A 175 -25.01 1.24 17.61
CA ILE A 175 -23.83 1.29 16.74
C ILE A 175 -23.62 -0.04 16.02
N ALA A 176 -23.75 -1.17 16.71
CA ALA A 176 -23.62 -2.51 16.13
C ALA A 176 -24.93 -3.28 16.21
N ASP A 177 -25.25 -4.05 15.16
CA ASP A 177 -26.47 -4.86 15.14
C ASP A 177 -26.32 -6.16 15.96
N GLU A 178 -27.44 -6.73 16.41
CA GLU A 178 -27.47 -7.92 17.25
C GLU A 178 -26.81 -9.13 16.59
N GLU A 179 -26.91 -9.29 15.26
CA GLU A 179 -26.32 -10.39 14.50
C GLU A 179 -24.79 -10.38 14.63
N CYS A 180 -24.17 -9.21 14.49
CA CYS A 180 -22.72 -9.05 14.62
C CYS A 180 -22.26 -9.24 16.07
N ILE A 181 -23.01 -8.73 17.06
CA ILE A 181 -22.68 -8.91 18.48
C ILE A 181 -22.74 -10.40 18.87
N GLU A 182 -23.76 -11.13 18.43
CA GLU A 182 -23.88 -12.57 18.66
C GLU A 182 -22.77 -13.34 17.95
N ALA A 183 -22.43 -12.99 16.72
CA ALA A 183 -21.31 -13.60 15.99
C ALA A 183 -19.97 -13.41 16.73
N PHE A 184 -19.71 -12.21 17.27
CA PHE A 184 -18.52 -11.95 18.07
C PHE A 184 -18.48 -12.81 19.34
N ARG A 185 -19.58 -12.86 20.10
CA ARG A 185 -19.67 -13.67 21.33
C ARG A 185 -19.53 -15.17 21.10
N HIS A 186 -19.96 -15.67 19.94
CA HIS A 186 -19.71 -17.06 19.56
C HIS A 186 -18.26 -17.30 19.13
N ALA A 187 -17.62 -16.32 18.49
CA ALA A 187 -16.25 -16.42 17.99
C ALA A 187 -15.18 -16.26 19.09
N PHE A 188 -15.45 -15.42 20.11
CA PHE A 188 -14.46 -15.02 21.11
C PHE A 188 -14.86 -15.38 22.54
N SER A 189 -13.99 -16.15 23.19
CA SER A 189 -13.90 -16.22 24.64
C SER A 189 -12.86 -15.21 25.14
N GLU A 190 -12.82 -14.95 26.45
CA GLU A 190 -11.77 -14.13 27.07
C GLU A 190 -10.38 -14.56 26.62
N GLN A 191 -10.02 -15.83 26.78
CA GLN A 191 -8.69 -16.34 26.39
C GLN A 191 -8.39 -16.13 24.90
N HIS A 192 -9.39 -16.32 24.03
CA HIS A 192 -9.20 -16.12 22.60
C HIS A 192 -8.99 -14.64 22.26
N PHE A 193 -9.75 -13.73 22.89
CA PHE A 193 -9.57 -12.30 22.67
C PHE A 193 -8.22 -11.79 23.19
N LEU A 194 -7.80 -12.23 24.39
CA LEU A 194 -6.50 -11.84 24.94
C LEU A 194 -5.32 -12.32 24.08
N SER A 195 -5.49 -13.43 23.35
CA SER A 195 -4.48 -13.91 22.41
C SER A 195 -4.24 -12.94 21.24
N LEU A 196 -5.11 -11.96 20.98
CA LEU A 196 -4.90 -10.96 19.92
C LEU A 196 -3.65 -10.08 20.15
N GLY A 197 -3.17 -9.99 21.40
CA GLY A 197 -1.90 -9.32 21.74
C GLY A 197 -0.65 -10.12 21.40
N GLU A 198 -0.79 -11.39 21.01
CA GLU A 198 0.32 -12.26 20.67
C GLU A 198 0.88 -11.95 19.28
N LYS A 199 2.14 -12.34 19.06
CA LYS A 199 2.85 -12.03 17.81
C LYS A 199 2.32 -12.82 16.60
N ASP A 200 1.59 -13.92 16.83
CA ASP A 200 1.15 -14.92 15.85
C ASP A 200 -0.24 -14.66 15.25
N VAL A 201 -0.93 -13.55 15.58
CA VAL A 201 -2.23 -13.16 15.00
C VAL A 201 -2.25 -13.32 13.47
N GLU A 202 -1.19 -12.88 12.82
CA GLU A 202 -1.05 -12.97 11.37
C GLU A 202 -0.95 -14.42 10.88
N THR A 203 -0.13 -15.24 11.54
CA THR A 203 -0.05 -16.67 11.24
C THR A 203 -1.41 -17.34 11.42
N ARG A 204 -2.16 -16.99 12.46
CA ARG A 204 -3.53 -17.51 12.68
C ARG A 204 -4.51 -17.05 11.61
N LEU A 205 -4.42 -15.82 11.14
CA LEU A 205 -5.20 -15.31 10.01
C LEU A 205 -4.96 -16.15 8.75
N TRP A 206 -3.70 -16.36 8.38
CA TRP A 206 -3.35 -17.12 7.17
C TRP A 206 -3.65 -18.63 7.27
N ASN A 207 -3.65 -19.18 8.48
CA ASN A 207 -4.12 -20.55 8.72
C ASN A 207 -5.62 -20.71 8.46
N ARG A 208 -6.42 -19.66 8.70
CA ARG A 208 -7.88 -19.66 8.46
C ARG A 208 -8.23 -19.32 7.03
N VAL A 209 -7.47 -18.41 6.42
CA VAL A 209 -7.69 -17.93 5.06
C VAL A 209 -6.44 -18.22 4.23
N PRO A 210 -6.39 -19.40 3.55
CA PRO A 210 -5.23 -19.79 2.78
C PRO A 210 -4.92 -18.77 1.68
N ARG A 211 -3.66 -18.32 1.65
CA ARG A 211 -3.08 -17.47 0.62
C ARG A 211 -2.84 -18.30 -0.64
N THR A 212 -3.77 -18.20 -1.60
CA THR A 212 -3.67 -18.91 -2.88
C THR A 212 -3.28 -17.95 -3.97
N LYS A 213 -2.20 -18.28 -4.71
CA LYS A 213 -1.82 -17.51 -5.88
C LYS A 213 -2.91 -17.49 -6.94
N GLN A 214 -3.06 -16.33 -7.57
CA GLN A 214 -4.04 -16.09 -8.62
C GLN A 214 -3.35 -15.72 -9.91
N ASP A 215 -3.84 -16.22 -11.04
CA ASP A 215 -3.43 -15.77 -12.36
C ASP A 215 -4.05 -14.39 -12.63
N LEU A 216 -3.20 -13.37 -12.72
CA LEU A 216 -3.61 -12.01 -13.02
C LEU A 216 -3.22 -11.62 -14.45
N SER A 217 -4.16 -10.96 -15.13
CA SER A 217 -3.85 -10.21 -16.35
C SER A 217 -2.97 -9.01 -16.04
N PHE A 218 -2.30 -8.46 -17.05
CA PHE A 218 -1.45 -7.29 -16.83
C PHE A 218 -2.26 -6.07 -16.36
N GLU A 219 -3.50 -5.90 -16.83
CA GLU A 219 -4.38 -4.83 -16.36
C GLU A 219 -4.71 -4.94 -14.86
N GLN A 220 -4.90 -6.16 -14.35
CA GLN A 220 -5.10 -6.38 -12.91
C GLN A 220 -3.83 -6.09 -12.10
N ILE A 221 -2.65 -6.42 -12.63
CA ILE A 221 -1.36 -6.06 -12.01
C ILE A 221 -1.20 -4.53 -11.99
N LYS A 222 -1.53 -3.85 -13.09
CA LYS A 222 -1.52 -2.39 -13.17
C LYS A 222 -2.48 -1.74 -12.18
N ALA A 223 -3.66 -2.33 -11.98
CA ALA A 223 -4.61 -1.86 -10.98
C ALA A 223 -4.05 -1.98 -9.55
N LEU A 224 -3.52 -3.14 -9.17
CA LEU A 224 -2.88 -3.36 -7.87
C LEU A 224 -1.69 -2.42 -7.63
N ALA A 225 -0.82 -2.29 -8.63
CA ALA A 225 0.32 -1.39 -8.58
C ALA A 225 -0.11 0.08 -8.39
N LYS A 226 -1.14 0.54 -9.10
CA LYS A 226 -1.70 1.90 -8.93
C LYS A 226 -2.27 2.13 -7.54
N PHE A 227 -2.91 1.14 -6.97
CA PHE A 227 -3.43 1.23 -5.60
C PHE A 227 -2.29 1.46 -4.59
N PHE A 228 -1.24 0.65 -4.61
CA PHE A 228 -0.12 0.81 -3.69
C PHE A 228 0.72 2.05 -3.95
N ALA A 229 0.98 2.38 -5.22
CA ALA A 229 1.68 3.60 -5.59
C ALA A 229 0.96 4.84 -5.02
N ARG A 230 -0.38 4.89 -5.09
CA ARG A 230 -1.14 5.98 -4.46
C ARG A 230 -0.92 6.06 -2.97
N ILE A 231 -0.95 4.93 -2.24
CA ILE A 231 -0.70 4.91 -0.79
C ILE A 231 0.68 5.50 -0.45
N VAL A 232 1.71 5.13 -1.19
CA VAL A 232 3.08 5.66 -1.02
C VAL A 232 3.13 7.15 -1.35
N ASP A 233 2.56 7.52 -2.47
CA ASP A 233 2.57 8.88 -2.98
C ASP A 233 1.76 9.83 -2.08
N TYR A 234 0.69 9.35 -1.41
CA TYR A 234 0.00 10.10 -0.35
C TYR A 234 0.84 10.27 0.91
N LYS A 235 1.85 9.44 1.17
CA LYS A 235 2.81 9.74 2.25
C LYS A 235 3.75 10.87 1.84
N SER A 236 4.07 11.00 0.55
CA SER A 236 4.98 12.03 0.01
C SER A 236 4.38 12.82 -1.16
N PRO A 237 3.60 13.90 -0.90
CA PRO A 237 2.81 14.61 -1.90
C PRO A 237 3.64 15.29 -3.00
N PHE A 238 4.97 15.44 -2.80
CA PHE A 238 5.90 15.89 -3.84
C PHE A 238 6.12 14.86 -4.96
N THR A 239 5.54 13.65 -4.84
CA THR A 239 5.78 12.49 -5.71
C THR A 239 4.50 11.87 -6.27
N SER A 240 3.37 12.60 -6.34
CA SER A 240 2.02 12.08 -6.70
C SER A 240 1.85 11.23 -7.98
N THR A 241 2.90 11.12 -8.80
CA THR A 241 2.95 10.27 -10.00
C THR A 241 4.28 9.52 -10.17
N HIS A 242 5.20 9.62 -9.20
CA HIS A 242 6.57 9.15 -9.31
C HIS A 242 6.62 7.63 -9.39
N SER A 243 6.00 6.93 -8.42
CA SER A 243 6.02 5.48 -8.34
C SER A 243 5.44 4.82 -9.61
N ILE A 244 4.37 5.40 -10.17
CA ILE A 244 3.80 4.94 -11.45
C ILE A 244 4.62 5.35 -12.67
N GLY A 245 5.31 6.48 -12.63
CA GLY A 245 6.29 6.86 -13.64
C GLY A 245 7.44 5.87 -13.70
N VAL A 246 8.03 5.53 -12.54
CA VAL A 246 9.09 4.51 -12.42
C VAL A 246 8.59 3.16 -12.95
N ALA A 247 7.38 2.75 -12.57
CA ALA A 247 6.77 1.51 -13.07
C ALA A 247 6.63 1.50 -14.60
N ALA A 248 6.14 2.60 -15.19
CA ALA A 248 5.95 2.71 -16.63
C ALA A 248 7.28 2.73 -17.39
N ASP A 249 8.27 3.46 -16.89
CA ASP A 249 9.60 3.53 -17.49
C ASP A 249 10.34 2.19 -17.37
N ALA A 250 10.20 1.49 -16.25
CA ALA A 250 10.76 0.15 -16.05
C ALA A 250 10.14 -0.87 -17.03
N GLU A 251 8.81 -0.84 -17.21
CA GLU A 251 8.13 -1.66 -18.23
C GLU A 251 8.65 -1.31 -19.64
N LYS A 252 8.68 -0.01 -19.98
CA LYS A 252 9.05 0.45 -21.32
C LYS A 252 10.48 0.07 -21.68
N LEU A 253 11.43 0.30 -20.76
CA LEU A 253 12.83 -0.07 -20.97
C LEU A 253 13.01 -1.59 -21.05
N SER A 254 12.30 -2.34 -20.20
CA SER A 254 12.36 -3.80 -20.26
C SER A 254 11.84 -4.34 -21.60
N ARG A 255 10.76 -3.74 -22.13
CA ARG A 255 10.24 -4.05 -23.46
C ARG A 255 11.24 -3.73 -24.56
N PHE A 256 11.88 -2.56 -24.48
CA PHE A 256 12.91 -2.14 -25.43
C PHE A 256 14.11 -3.09 -25.45
N MET A 257 14.54 -3.58 -24.29
CA MET A 257 15.63 -4.54 -24.12
C MET A 257 15.24 -5.99 -24.49
N GLY A 258 13.97 -6.24 -24.84
CA GLY A 258 13.51 -7.55 -25.32
C GLY A 258 13.22 -8.57 -24.23
N PHE A 259 12.95 -8.15 -22.99
CA PHE A 259 12.51 -9.05 -21.93
C PHE A 259 11.12 -9.63 -22.20
N ASP A 260 10.83 -10.80 -21.61
CA ASP A 260 9.53 -11.44 -21.74
C ASP A 260 8.42 -10.73 -20.96
N GLU A 261 7.16 -11.08 -21.27
CA GLU A 261 5.98 -10.46 -20.68
C GLU A 261 5.88 -10.65 -19.16
N GLU A 262 6.39 -11.75 -18.62
CA GLU A 262 6.39 -11.97 -17.17
C GLU A 262 7.39 -11.05 -16.47
N THR A 263 8.60 -10.93 -17.00
CA THR A 263 9.64 -10.03 -16.51
C THR A 263 9.19 -8.57 -16.61
N MET A 264 8.56 -8.17 -17.72
CA MET A 264 8.01 -6.82 -17.85
C MET A 264 6.92 -6.53 -16.80
N GLN A 265 6.03 -7.50 -16.52
CA GLN A 265 5.01 -7.39 -15.47
C GLN A 265 5.64 -7.25 -14.08
N LYS A 266 6.68 -8.04 -13.78
CA LYS A 266 7.42 -7.97 -12.52
C LYS A 266 8.15 -6.63 -12.37
N MET A 267 8.78 -6.12 -13.42
CA MET A 267 9.46 -4.82 -13.43
C MET A 267 8.48 -3.67 -13.20
N TYR A 268 7.30 -3.71 -13.82
CA TYR A 268 6.25 -2.73 -13.56
C TYR A 268 5.84 -2.73 -12.08
N LEU A 269 5.61 -3.92 -11.52
CA LEU A 269 5.21 -4.05 -10.12
C LEU A 269 6.33 -3.64 -9.15
N ALA A 270 7.59 -3.97 -9.46
CA ALA A 270 8.76 -3.54 -8.70
C ALA A 270 8.89 -2.02 -8.69
N GLY A 271 8.72 -1.36 -9.84
CA GLY A 271 8.74 0.10 -9.93
C GLY A 271 7.61 0.77 -9.13
N ALA A 272 6.41 0.19 -9.12
CA ALA A 272 5.31 0.74 -8.32
C ALA A 272 5.51 0.57 -6.80
N LEU A 273 6.30 -0.42 -6.38
CA LEU A 273 6.50 -0.78 -4.97
C LEU A 273 7.88 -0.39 -4.41
N HIS A 274 8.80 0.13 -5.23
CA HIS A 274 10.20 0.41 -4.84
C HIS A 274 10.31 1.27 -3.58
N ASP A 275 9.36 2.19 -3.41
CA ASP A 275 9.29 3.16 -2.34
C ASP A 275 8.25 2.83 -1.26
N ILE A 276 7.66 1.64 -1.25
CA ILE A 276 6.64 1.27 -0.25
C ILE A 276 7.14 1.44 1.18
N GLY A 277 8.45 1.26 1.43
CA GLY A 277 9.04 1.49 2.74
C GLY A 277 9.08 2.94 3.22
N LYS A 278 8.80 3.94 2.37
CA LYS A 278 8.68 5.36 2.79
C LYS A 278 7.57 5.56 3.80
N VAL A 279 6.57 4.68 3.81
CA VAL A 279 5.46 4.70 4.78
C VAL A 279 5.91 4.50 6.23
N ALA A 280 7.08 3.91 6.45
CA ALA A 280 7.69 3.73 7.78
C ALA A 280 8.65 4.87 8.15
N ILE A 281 8.85 5.85 7.26
CA ILE A 281 9.63 7.06 7.55
C ILE A 281 8.69 8.13 8.09
N GLY A 282 9.03 8.71 9.25
CA GLY A 282 8.21 9.75 9.86
C GLY A 282 8.17 11.05 9.05
N ASN A 283 7.02 11.72 9.03
CA ASN A 283 6.73 12.89 8.19
C ASN A 283 7.70 14.06 8.43
N LYS A 284 8.24 14.21 9.65
CA LYS A 284 9.23 15.25 9.97
C LYS A 284 10.50 15.16 9.13
N ILE A 285 10.86 13.96 8.69
CA ILE A 285 12.03 13.70 7.83
C ILE A 285 11.59 13.63 6.39
N LEU A 286 10.51 12.90 6.09
CA LEU A 286 10.03 12.70 4.72
C LEU A 286 9.66 14.02 4.04
N GLU A 287 8.96 14.91 4.75
CA GLU A 287 8.41 16.16 4.22
C GLU A 287 9.18 17.39 4.71
N LYS A 288 10.43 17.21 5.15
CA LYS A 288 11.23 18.32 5.68
C LYS A 288 11.44 19.39 4.61
N PRO A 289 11.05 20.66 4.86
CA PRO A 289 11.31 21.74 3.91
C PRO A 289 12.80 22.12 3.95
N GLY A 290 13.60 21.53 3.05
CA GLY A 290 15.02 21.84 2.90
C GLY A 290 15.91 20.60 2.82
N ARG A 291 17.21 20.80 3.05
CA ARG A 291 18.15 19.68 3.08
C ARG A 291 18.04 18.91 4.40
N LEU A 292 18.07 17.59 4.30
CA LEU A 292 18.24 16.70 5.45
C LEU A 292 19.66 16.87 6.02
N THR A 293 19.79 16.73 7.33
CA THR A 293 21.09 16.51 7.98
C THR A 293 21.60 15.11 7.67
N ASP A 294 22.87 14.82 7.95
CA ASP A 294 23.44 13.49 7.72
C ASP A 294 22.70 12.40 8.52
N ASP A 295 22.29 12.72 9.76
CA ASP A 295 21.51 11.81 10.62
C ASP A 295 20.09 11.57 10.07
N GLU A 296 19.41 12.63 9.62
CA GLU A 296 18.08 12.53 9.00
C GLU A 296 18.15 11.76 7.67
N PHE A 297 19.21 11.98 6.89
CA PHE A 297 19.45 11.24 5.67
C PHE A 297 19.75 9.76 5.96
N ALA A 298 20.47 9.45 7.04
CA ALA A 298 20.68 8.08 7.48
C ALA A 298 19.35 7.37 7.78
N VAL A 299 18.40 8.05 8.44
CA VAL A 299 17.05 7.53 8.65
C VAL A 299 16.28 7.39 7.35
N MET A 300 16.35 8.37 6.44
CA MET A 300 15.68 8.32 5.14
C MET A 300 16.09 7.06 4.35
N LYS A 301 17.37 6.67 4.36
CA LYS A 301 17.86 5.47 3.67
C LYS A 301 17.19 4.17 4.13
N HIS A 302 16.58 4.14 5.32
CA HIS A 302 15.87 2.95 5.79
C HIS A 302 14.64 2.59 4.96
N HIS A 303 14.08 3.49 4.14
CA HIS A 303 12.92 3.15 3.30
C HIS A 303 13.22 1.94 2.39
N ALA A 304 14.42 1.85 1.81
CA ALA A 304 14.79 0.72 0.96
C ALA A 304 14.85 -0.61 1.75
N ALA A 305 15.32 -0.56 3.01
CA ALA A 305 15.30 -1.72 3.90
C ALA A 305 13.87 -2.09 4.34
N TYR A 306 13.01 -1.11 4.57
CA TYR A 306 11.60 -1.35 4.86
C TYR A 306 10.85 -1.91 3.64
N THR A 307 11.12 -1.43 2.43
CA THR A 307 10.63 -2.03 1.18
C THR A 307 11.02 -3.51 1.13
N TYR A 308 12.29 -3.85 1.38
CA TYR A 308 12.75 -5.23 1.43
C TYR A 308 11.97 -6.06 2.47
N TYR A 309 11.82 -5.55 3.69
CA TYR A 309 11.14 -6.25 4.78
C TYR A 309 9.66 -6.48 4.47
N ILE A 310 8.92 -5.44 4.07
CA ILE A 310 7.49 -5.51 3.75
C ILE A 310 7.26 -6.55 2.65
N LEU A 311 8.01 -6.46 1.55
CA LEU A 311 7.83 -7.35 0.40
C LEU A 311 8.35 -8.77 0.64
N SER A 312 9.10 -9.03 1.72
CA SER A 312 9.54 -10.38 2.11
C SER A 312 8.44 -11.24 2.73
N GLU A 313 7.31 -10.65 3.13
CA GLU A 313 6.17 -11.37 3.72
C GLU A 313 5.27 -12.04 2.65
N ILE A 314 5.57 -11.82 1.37
CA ILE A 314 4.77 -12.28 0.22
C ILE A 314 5.42 -13.52 -0.38
N ASP A 315 4.63 -14.58 -0.58
CA ASP A 315 5.14 -15.86 -1.08
C ASP A 315 5.59 -15.77 -2.54
N ASP A 316 6.82 -16.23 -2.82
CA ASP A 316 7.48 -16.25 -4.14
C ASP A 316 7.56 -14.85 -4.81
N PHE A 317 7.94 -13.84 -4.02
CA PHE A 317 8.02 -12.44 -4.42
C PHE A 317 9.46 -11.89 -4.46
N GLU A 318 10.47 -12.76 -4.32
CA GLU A 318 11.88 -12.40 -4.11
C GLU A 318 12.45 -11.52 -5.23
N GLU A 319 12.15 -11.86 -6.49
CA GLU A 319 12.63 -11.06 -7.63
C GLU A 319 12.07 -9.63 -7.58
N ILE A 320 10.75 -9.49 -7.41
CA ILE A 320 10.11 -8.16 -7.36
C ILE A 320 10.60 -7.39 -6.13
N ARG A 321 10.71 -8.05 -4.97
CA ARG A 321 11.26 -7.47 -3.74
C ARG A 321 12.66 -6.93 -3.98
N ASP A 322 13.56 -7.72 -4.54
CA ASP A 322 14.96 -7.36 -4.70
C ASP A 322 15.11 -6.20 -5.70
N TRP A 323 14.39 -6.25 -6.82
CA TRP A 323 14.39 -5.17 -7.81
C TRP A 323 13.83 -3.87 -7.22
N ALA A 324 12.76 -3.98 -6.43
CA ALA A 324 12.15 -2.85 -5.72
C ALA A 324 13.09 -2.30 -4.63
N ALA A 325 13.75 -3.14 -3.84
CA ALA A 325 14.52 -2.70 -2.67
C ALA A 325 15.96 -2.24 -3.00
N PHE A 326 16.55 -2.71 -4.10
CA PHE A 326 17.95 -2.44 -4.44
C PHE A 326 18.14 -1.25 -5.39
N HIS A 327 17.09 -0.48 -5.67
CA HIS A 327 17.13 0.68 -6.57
C HIS A 327 18.11 1.79 -6.13
N HIS A 328 18.60 1.77 -4.89
CA HIS A 328 19.63 2.67 -4.37
C HIS A 328 21.01 2.02 -4.15
N GLU A 329 21.17 0.76 -4.55
CA GLU A 329 22.48 0.13 -4.59
C GLU A 329 23.35 0.75 -5.69
N ARG A 330 24.67 0.70 -5.50
CA ARG A 330 25.65 1.27 -6.44
C ARG A 330 26.67 0.20 -6.80
N LEU A 331 27.12 0.19 -8.04
CA LEU A 331 28.03 -0.85 -8.54
C LEU A 331 29.36 -0.94 -7.76
N ASP A 332 29.79 0.16 -7.14
CA ASP A 332 30.99 0.24 -6.30
C ASP A 332 30.78 -0.23 -4.84
N GLY A 333 29.58 -0.66 -4.46
CA GLY A 333 29.22 -1.11 -3.12
C GLY A 333 28.98 0.01 -2.10
N THR A 334 28.97 1.28 -2.53
CA THR A 334 28.71 2.44 -1.63
C THR A 334 27.22 2.76 -1.47
N GLY A 335 26.36 2.01 -2.15
CA GLY A 335 24.90 2.12 -2.08
C GLY A 335 24.30 1.55 -0.80
N TYR A 336 22.96 1.45 -0.79
CA TYR A 336 22.17 0.93 0.33
C TYR A 336 20.93 0.19 -0.23
N PRO A 337 20.28 -0.70 0.55
CA PRO A 337 20.43 -0.94 1.99
C PRO A 337 21.54 -1.94 2.38
N PHE A 338 22.08 -2.73 1.46
CA PHE A 338 23.00 -3.83 1.74
C PHE A 338 24.44 -3.60 1.24
N GLY A 339 24.69 -2.58 0.42
CA GLY A 339 26.02 -2.27 -0.10
C GLY A 339 26.47 -3.28 -1.16
N LYS A 340 25.53 -3.73 -2.00
CA LYS A 340 25.79 -4.72 -3.05
C LYS A 340 26.72 -4.15 -4.11
N THR A 341 27.64 -4.98 -4.57
CA THR A 341 28.57 -4.66 -5.65
C THR A 341 28.00 -5.06 -7.01
N ALA A 342 28.62 -4.61 -8.10
CA ALA A 342 28.25 -5.00 -9.45
C ALA A 342 28.11 -6.52 -9.63
N ALA A 343 29.01 -7.32 -9.03
CA ALA A 343 28.97 -8.78 -9.18
C ALA A 343 27.74 -9.44 -8.50
N GLU A 344 27.11 -8.75 -7.56
CA GLU A 344 25.96 -9.24 -6.80
C GLU A 344 24.62 -8.74 -7.38
N LEU A 345 24.65 -7.66 -8.17
CA LEU A 345 23.45 -7.07 -8.77
C LEU A 345 23.16 -7.65 -10.14
N ASN A 346 21.94 -8.16 -10.34
CA ASN A 346 21.44 -8.60 -11.65
C ASN A 346 21.04 -7.40 -12.53
N THR A 347 20.70 -7.67 -13.79
CA THR A 347 20.36 -6.63 -14.78
C THR A 347 19.14 -5.81 -14.36
N GLN A 348 18.09 -6.46 -13.84
CA GLN A 348 16.83 -5.82 -13.45
C GLN A 348 16.99 -4.88 -12.26
N GLU A 349 17.82 -5.24 -11.28
CA GLU A 349 18.17 -4.37 -10.14
C GLU A 349 18.91 -3.12 -10.60
N ARG A 350 19.83 -3.28 -11.56
CA ARG A 350 20.55 -2.14 -12.15
C ARG A 350 19.64 -1.28 -13.04
N ILE A 351 18.66 -1.88 -13.72
CA ILE A 351 17.62 -1.16 -14.47
C ILE A 351 16.84 -0.27 -13.50
N MET A 352 16.38 -0.83 -12.37
CA MET A 352 15.62 -0.08 -11.38
C MET A 352 16.37 1.14 -10.85
N ALA A 353 17.67 1.02 -10.58
CA ALA A 353 18.50 2.15 -10.16
C ALA A 353 18.59 3.26 -11.23
N CYS A 354 18.77 2.90 -12.50
CA CYS A 354 18.82 3.87 -13.59
C CYS A 354 17.46 4.54 -13.84
N VAL A 355 16.38 3.75 -13.81
CA VAL A 355 15.01 4.21 -14.10
C VAL A 355 14.50 5.14 -13.00
N ASP A 356 14.72 4.81 -11.72
CA ASP A 356 14.34 5.68 -10.60
C ASP A 356 14.96 7.08 -10.73
N ILE A 357 16.29 7.13 -10.96
CA ILE A 357 17.01 8.39 -11.15
C ILE A 357 16.51 9.13 -12.39
N TYR A 358 16.33 8.43 -13.51
CA TYR A 358 15.86 9.04 -14.75
C TYR A 358 14.47 9.67 -14.59
N GLN A 359 13.53 8.92 -14.00
CA GLN A 359 12.18 9.39 -13.72
C GLN A 359 12.21 10.59 -12.76
N ALA A 360 12.97 10.54 -11.66
CA ALA A 360 13.09 11.64 -10.73
C ALA A 360 13.69 12.92 -11.36
N LEU A 361 14.53 12.79 -12.39
CA LEU A 361 15.11 13.92 -13.11
C LEU A 361 14.15 14.50 -14.16
N THR A 362 13.38 13.66 -14.85
CA THR A 362 12.55 14.05 -16.00
C THR A 362 11.10 14.35 -15.64
N GLU A 363 10.64 13.94 -14.47
CA GLU A 363 9.29 14.24 -14.01
C GLU A 363 9.10 15.73 -13.69
N SER A 364 7.95 16.26 -14.08
CA SER A 364 7.52 17.60 -13.69
C SER A 364 6.78 17.55 -12.36
N ARG A 365 7.21 18.38 -11.41
CA ARG A 365 6.56 18.58 -10.11
C ARG A 365 5.86 19.95 -10.09
N PRO A 366 4.88 20.20 -9.20
CA PRO A 366 4.07 21.44 -9.20
C PRO A 366 4.87 22.76 -9.26
N TYR A 367 6.12 22.75 -8.79
CA TYR A 367 7.00 23.93 -8.77
C TYR A 367 8.33 23.75 -9.54
N LYS A 368 8.51 22.64 -10.26
CA LYS A 368 9.76 22.33 -10.97
C LYS A 368 9.46 21.55 -12.24
N GLN A 369 9.75 22.16 -13.39
CA GLN A 369 9.71 21.46 -14.68
C GLN A 369 10.77 20.36 -14.70
N GLY A 370 10.39 19.20 -15.25
CA GLY A 370 11.29 18.09 -15.50
C GLY A 370 12.47 18.49 -16.38
N MET A 371 13.61 17.83 -16.19
CA MET A 371 14.78 18.05 -17.03
C MET A 371 14.56 17.47 -18.42
N PRO A 372 15.05 18.13 -19.49
CA PRO A 372 15.08 17.52 -20.82
C PRO A 372 15.92 16.24 -20.83
N HIS A 373 15.54 15.28 -21.69
CA HIS A 373 16.20 13.99 -21.85
C HIS A 373 17.74 14.09 -21.92
N GLU A 374 18.27 14.92 -22.82
CA GLU A 374 19.72 15.09 -23.01
C GLU A 374 20.46 15.46 -21.71
N LYS A 375 19.81 16.25 -20.84
CA LYS A 375 20.39 16.65 -19.54
C LYS A 375 20.26 15.54 -18.50
N ALA A 376 19.12 14.85 -18.46
CA ALA A 376 18.91 13.74 -17.54
C ALA A 376 19.90 12.59 -17.84
N TYR A 377 20.06 12.24 -19.12
CA TYR A 377 21.05 11.26 -19.56
C TYR A 377 22.48 11.70 -19.25
N GLY A 378 22.82 12.98 -19.44
CA GLY A 378 24.13 13.50 -19.03
C GLY A 378 24.46 13.25 -17.56
N ILE A 379 23.46 13.39 -16.66
CA ILE A 379 23.63 13.09 -15.23
C ILE A 379 23.82 11.58 -15.00
N LEU A 380 23.07 10.71 -15.71
CA LEU A 380 23.29 9.27 -15.63
C LEU A 380 24.70 8.90 -16.07
N ASN A 381 25.20 9.49 -17.15
CA ASN A 381 26.55 9.25 -17.64
C ASN A 381 27.63 9.72 -16.64
N ASP A 382 27.44 10.88 -15.99
CA ASP A 382 28.33 11.32 -14.90
C ASP A 382 28.38 10.31 -13.73
N MET A 383 27.29 9.59 -13.48
CA MET A 383 27.22 8.54 -12.44
C MET A 383 27.85 7.22 -12.92
N VAL A 384 27.77 6.91 -14.22
CA VAL A 384 28.49 5.79 -14.85
C VAL A 384 30.00 6.03 -14.76
N GLU A 385 30.49 7.24 -15.06
CA GLU A 385 31.92 7.58 -14.98
C GLU A 385 32.49 7.45 -13.54
N LYS A 386 31.64 7.64 -12.53
CA LYS A 386 31.97 7.41 -11.12
C LYS A 386 31.93 5.94 -10.70
N GLY A 387 31.49 5.05 -11.59
CA GLY A 387 31.29 3.62 -11.29
C GLY A 387 30.08 3.34 -10.41
N TRP A 388 29.09 4.23 -10.36
CA TRP A 388 27.88 4.04 -9.54
C TRP A 388 26.76 3.32 -10.29
N LEU A 389 26.62 3.57 -11.59
CA LEU A 389 25.59 3.00 -12.46
C LEU A 389 26.19 2.19 -13.60
N ASP A 390 25.36 1.32 -14.17
CA ASP A 390 25.72 0.47 -15.31
C ASP A 390 25.66 1.25 -16.62
N GLY A 391 26.80 1.31 -17.32
CA GLY A 391 26.93 2.07 -18.57
C GLY A 391 26.15 1.46 -19.75
N GLU A 392 25.97 0.14 -19.77
CA GLU A 392 25.16 -0.51 -20.81
C GLU A 392 23.69 -0.14 -20.62
N ILE A 393 23.18 -0.22 -19.40
CA ILE A 393 21.80 0.14 -19.08
C ILE A 393 21.55 1.63 -19.28
N ALA A 394 22.47 2.51 -18.86
CA ALA A 394 22.34 3.94 -19.12
C ALA A 394 22.26 4.25 -20.64
N SER A 395 23.01 3.52 -21.45
CA SER A 395 22.94 3.63 -22.92
C SER A 395 21.60 3.13 -23.48
N GLN A 396 21.01 2.08 -22.87
CA GLN A 396 19.67 1.62 -23.24
C GLN A 396 18.59 2.65 -22.84
N VAL A 397 18.76 3.37 -21.72
CA VAL A 397 17.89 4.49 -21.33
C VAL A 397 17.95 5.59 -22.39
N ASP A 398 19.14 5.99 -22.82
CA ASP A 398 19.31 6.98 -23.91
C ASP A 398 18.54 6.56 -25.17
N ALA A 399 18.80 5.34 -25.66
CA ALA A 399 18.18 4.82 -26.88
C ALA A 399 16.65 4.65 -26.79
N CYS A 400 16.12 4.25 -25.62
CA CYS A 400 14.70 3.99 -25.40
C CYS A 400 13.87 5.28 -25.22
N PHE A 401 14.47 6.33 -24.67
CA PHE A 401 13.76 7.55 -24.28
C PHE A 401 14.12 8.79 -25.12
N ASP A 402 15.10 8.72 -26.03
CA ASP A 402 15.32 9.78 -27.01
C ASP A 402 14.13 9.88 -27.99
N GLN A 403 13.46 11.03 -27.96
CA GLN A 403 12.30 11.33 -28.80
C GLN A 403 12.63 11.29 -30.30
N LYS A 404 13.88 11.60 -30.68
CA LYS A 404 14.32 11.57 -32.10
C LYS A 404 14.25 10.16 -32.71
N MET A 405 14.41 9.11 -31.90
CA MET A 405 14.28 7.72 -32.35
C MET A 405 12.81 7.27 -32.44
N THR A 406 11.95 7.85 -31.60
CA THR A 406 10.52 7.50 -31.52
C THR A 406 9.74 7.98 -32.75
N ASP A 407 10.09 9.15 -33.28
CA ASP A 407 9.48 9.72 -34.50
C ASP A 407 9.90 8.96 -35.77
N ILE A 408 11.14 8.45 -35.84
CA ILE A 408 11.65 7.66 -36.98
C ILE A 408 10.92 6.31 -37.10
N ILE A 409 10.65 5.63 -35.98
CA ILE A 409 9.90 4.37 -35.97
C ILE A 409 8.42 4.58 -36.35
N HIS A 410 7.86 5.77 -36.05
CA HIS A 410 6.52 6.13 -36.49
C HIS A 410 6.45 6.46 -37.99
N GLU A 411 7.46 7.13 -38.55
CA GLU A 411 7.55 7.37 -40.00
C GLU A 411 7.81 6.09 -40.81
N GLU A 412 8.66 5.19 -40.34
CA GLU A 412 8.92 3.91 -41.04
C GLU A 412 7.71 2.96 -41.04
N LYS A 413 6.85 3.02 -40.02
CA LYS A 413 5.56 2.29 -40.01
C LYS A 413 4.50 2.91 -40.92
N GLN A 414 4.54 4.22 -41.16
CA GLN A 414 3.61 4.89 -42.09
C GLN A 414 4.05 4.82 -43.55
N LEU A 415 5.33 4.58 -43.82
CA LEU A 415 5.89 4.42 -45.18
C LEU A 415 5.91 2.95 -45.66
N GLY A 416 5.50 2.01 -44.81
CA GLY A 416 5.42 0.57 -45.08
C GLY A 416 4.02 0.00 -45.32
N GLU A 417 2.98 0.83 -45.29
CA GLU A 417 1.63 0.55 -45.83
C GLU A 417 1.47 1.18 -47.22
#